data_AF-A0AAD6S781-F1
#
_entry.id   AF-A0AAD6S781-F1
#
_cell.length_a   1.000
_cell.length_b   1.000
_cell.length_c   1.000
_cell.angle_alpha   90.00
_cell.angle_beta   90.00
_cell.angle_gamma   90.00
#
_symmetry.space_group_name_H-M   'P 1'
#
loop_
_entity.id
_entity.type
_entity.pdbx_description
1 polymer ?
#
loop_
_entity_poly.entity_id
_entity_poly.type
_entity_poly.pdbx_seq_one_letter_code
_entity_poly.pdbx_strand_id
1 'polypeptide(L)'
;MLSTSLLRLAALVLLIAPTFGQNVTCIPSGVTGDCGAFTTTFCSSFDQRTIAIGNSISACFATHVNNLKCDLTAVNTFSAATAPDVANCEAILSIVAADCPMGGSGQFPGGYTFTADPNSGVCQPPCGN
;
A
#
# COMPACT_ATOMS: atom_id res chain seq x y z
N MET A 1 54.15 -13.70 7.27
CA MET A 1 53.25 -12.77 6.58
C MET A 1 51.84 -13.04 7.10
N LEU A 2 51.35 -12.23 8.05
CA LEU A 2 50.01 -12.34 8.62
C LEU A 2 49.13 -11.29 7.90
N SER A 3 48.15 -11.73 7.13
CA SER A 3 47.14 -10.85 6.52
C SER A 3 45.78 -11.19 7.14
N THR A 4 45.37 -10.39 8.12
CA THR A 4 44.05 -10.48 8.74
C THR A 4 43.00 -9.89 7.81
N SER A 5 42.16 -10.76 7.26
CA SER A 5 41.03 -10.38 6.41
C SER A 5 39.90 -9.83 7.29
N LEU A 6 39.66 -8.52 7.22
CA LEU A 6 38.55 -7.83 7.89
C LEU A 6 37.24 -8.11 7.14
N LEU A 7 36.40 -9.01 7.65
CA LEU A 7 35.00 -9.11 7.21
C LEU A 7 34.25 -7.85 7.64
N ARG A 8 33.78 -7.06 6.65
CA ARG A 8 32.88 -5.93 6.87
C ARG A 8 31.47 -6.45 7.15
N LEU A 9 31.01 -6.36 8.41
CA LEU A 9 29.58 -6.42 8.71
C LEU A 9 28.93 -5.13 8.18
N ALA A 10 28.15 -5.22 7.11
CA ALA A 10 27.24 -4.15 6.73
C ALA A 10 25.97 -4.29 7.60
N ALA A 11 25.89 -3.49 8.67
CA ALA A 11 24.65 -3.34 9.43
C ALA A 11 23.68 -2.50 8.59
N LEU A 12 22.64 -3.12 8.04
CA LEU A 12 21.53 -2.43 7.41
C LEU A 12 20.69 -1.75 8.50
N VAL A 13 20.92 -0.46 8.72
CA VAL A 13 20.12 0.34 9.64
C VAL A 13 18.80 0.67 8.96
N LEU A 14 17.72 0.00 9.36
CA LEU A 14 16.36 0.39 9.01
C LEU A 14 16.01 1.64 9.82
N LEU A 15 16.07 2.81 9.19
CA LEU A 15 15.53 4.05 9.75
C LEU A 15 14.00 3.96 9.74
N ILE A 16 13.41 3.49 10.85
CA ILE A 16 11.99 3.72 11.13
C ILE A 16 11.83 5.20 11.48
N ALA A 17 11.58 6.02 10.47
CA ALA A 17 11.15 7.39 10.69
C ALA A 17 9.75 7.36 11.33
N PRO A 18 9.54 7.98 12.51
CA PRO A 18 8.19 8.17 13.02
C PRO A 18 7.47 9.13 12.07
N THR A 19 6.45 8.63 11.37
CA THR A 19 5.67 9.44 10.43
C THR A 19 4.63 10.23 11.20
N PHE A 20 5.04 11.40 11.70
CA PHE A 20 4.12 12.33 12.38
C PHE A 20 2.97 12.72 11.44
N GLY A 21 1.74 12.31 11.78
CA GLY A 21 0.50 12.74 11.11
C GLY A 21 -0.20 11.70 10.24
N GLN A 22 0.41 10.53 9.98
CA GLN A 22 -0.29 9.45 9.27
C GLN A 22 -1.16 8.66 10.25
N ASN A 23 -2.44 8.49 9.92
CA ASN A 23 -3.32 7.63 10.69
C ASN A 23 -3.51 6.33 9.91
N VAL A 24 -3.01 5.22 10.45
CA VAL A 24 -3.17 3.87 9.91
C VAL A 24 -4.03 3.05 10.85
N THR A 25 -5.03 2.36 10.30
CA THR A 25 -5.91 1.45 11.01
C THR A 25 -5.85 0.08 10.36
N CYS A 26 -5.48 -0.94 11.13
CA CYS A 26 -5.46 -2.32 10.63
C CYS A 26 -6.86 -2.95 10.67
N ILE A 27 -7.14 -3.82 9.70
CA ILE A 27 -8.34 -4.67 9.71
C ILE A 27 -8.15 -5.74 10.81
N PRO A 28 -9.09 -5.91 11.74
CA PRO A 28 -8.91 -6.75 12.93
C PRO A 28 -9.06 -8.25 12.68
N SER A 29 -9.69 -8.64 11.58
CA SER A 29 -9.89 -10.03 11.18
C SER A 29 -10.04 -10.14 9.67
N GLY A 30 -9.61 -11.25 9.08
CA GLY A 30 -9.62 -11.43 7.64
C GLY A 30 -8.60 -12.46 7.19
N VAL A 31 -8.14 -12.32 5.96
CA VAL A 31 -7.12 -13.18 5.38
C VAL A 31 -5.77 -12.51 5.53
N THR A 32 -4.78 -13.26 6.02
CA THR A 32 -3.40 -12.78 6.02
C THR A 32 -2.83 -12.81 4.62
N GLY A 33 -2.33 -11.69 4.12
CA GLY A 33 -1.71 -11.59 2.81
C GLY A 33 -0.79 -10.39 2.66
N ASP A 34 0.22 -10.53 1.81
CA ASP A 34 1.15 -9.46 1.49
C ASP A 34 0.71 -8.78 0.17
N CYS A 35 0.17 -7.57 0.30
CA CYS A 35 -0.20 -6.72 -0.83
C CYS A 35 0.87 -5.68 -1.18
N GLY A 36 1.98 -5.64 -0.46
CA GLY A 36 3.04 -4.65 -0.64
C GLY A 36 3.68 -4.70 -2.03
N ALA A 37 3.74 -5.89 -2.63
CA ALA A 37 4.25 -6.09 -3.99
C ALA A 37 3.47 -5.32 -5.09
N PHE A 38 2.22 -4.93 -4.83
CA PHE A 38 1.36 -4.25 -5.80
C PHE A 38 1.22 -2.74 -5.57
N THR A 39 1.75 -2.24 -4.44
CA THR A 39 1.62 -0.84 -4.05
C THR A 39 2.09 0.12 -5.14
N THR A 40 3.31 -0.04 -5.64
CA THR A 40 3.86 0.84 -6.69
C THR A 40 3.05 0.76 -7.98
N THR A 41 2.64 -0.42 -8.41
CA THR A 41 1.81 -0.59 -9.62
C THR A 41 0.46 0.10 -9.46
N PHE A 42 -0.19 -0.06 -8.32
CA PHE A 42 -1.45 0.62 -8.04
C PHE A 42 -1.30 2.14 -7.97
N CYS A 43 -0.35 2.65 -7.19
CA CYS A 43 -0.16 4.08 -6.99
C CYS A 43 0.26 4.79 -8.28
N SER A 44 1.04 4.13 -9.14
CA SER A 44 1.42 4.68 -10.45
C SER A 44 0.27 4.71 -11.48
N SER A 45 -0.78 3.91 -11.29
CA SER A 45 -1.93 3.81 -12.22
C SER A 45 -2.88 5.02 -12.19
N PHE A 46 -2.65 6.00 -11.31
CA PHE A 46 -3.57 7.13 -11.18
C PHE A 46 -3.63 8.01 -12.43
N ASP A 47 -2.64 7.98 -13.33
CA ASP A 47 -2.61 8.73 -14.61
C ASP A 47 -2.94 10.23 -14.48
N GLN A 48 -2.66 10.85 -13.32
CA GLN A 48 -3.10 12.21 -12.97
C GLN A 48 -4.62 12.42 -13.08
N ARG A 49 -5.42 11.34 -13.02
CA ARG A 49 -6.88 11.40 -13.07
C ARG A 49 -7.42 12.10 -11.84
N THR A 50 -8.10 13.21 -12.08
CA THR A 50 -8.91 13.87 -11.07
C THR A 50 -10.10 12.99 -10.71
N ILE A 51 -10.22 12.62 -9.43
CA ILE A 51 -11.33 11.83 -8.92
C ILE A 51 -12.31 12.76 -8.20
N ALA A 52 -13.60 12.60 -8.46
CA ALA A 52 -14.63 13.38 -7.78
C ALA A 52 -14.66 13.07 -6.27
N ILE A 53 -15.18 14.02 -5.49
CA ILE A 53 -15.32 13.87 -4.05
C ILE A 53 -16.14 12.62 -3.73
N GLY A 54 -15.67 11.79 -2.81
CA GLY A 54 -16.33 10.55 -2.38
C GLY A 54 -16.19 9.37 -3.35
N ASN A 55 -15.63 9.58 -4.55
CA ASN A 55 -15.34 8.49 -5.49
C ASN A 55 -13.97 7.86 -5.21
N SER A 56 -13.74 6.70 -5.82
CA SER A 56 -12.51 5.94 -5.65
C SER A 56 -11.91 5.44 -6.96
N ILE A 57 -10.64 5.10 -6.89
CA ILE A 57 -9.95 4.21 -7.84
C ILE A 57 -9.66 2.92 -7.08
N SER A 58 -9.95 1.78 -7.69
CA SER A 58 -9.66 0.47 -7.11
C SER A 58 -9.05 -0.45 -8.15
N ALA A 59 -8.15 -1.32 -7.71
CA ALA A 59 -7.57 -2.37 -8.53
C ALA A 59 -7.47 -3.67 -7.72
N CYS A 60 -7.64 -4.79 -8.41
CA CYS A 60 -7.47 -6.12 -7.86
C CYS A 60 -6.21 -6.75 -8.44
N PHE A 61 -5.33 -7.24 -7.57
CA PHE A 61 -4.12 -7.94 -7.95
C PHE A 61 -4.14 -9.38 -7.44
N ALA A 62 -3.90 -10.34 -8.31
CA ALA A 62 -3.76 -11.74 -7.92
C ALA A 62 -2.34 -11.98 -7.38
N THR A 63 -2.21 -12.56 -6.17
CA THR A 63 -0.88 -12.97 -5.66
C THR A 63 -0.41 -14.29 -6.27
N HIS A 64 -1.32 -15.06 -6.89
CA HIS A 64 -1.13 -16.44 -7.36
C HIS A 64 -0.71 -17.44 -6.27
N VAL A 65 -0.59 -16.99 -5.02
CA VAL A 65 -0.26 -17.81 -3.86
C VAL A 65 -1.53 -18.03 -3.05
N ASN A 66 -1.80 -19.28 -2.67
CA ASN A 66 -2.90 -19.65 -1.78
C ASN A 66 -4.29 -19.15 -2.19
N ASN A 67 -4.53 -18.90 -3.49
CA ASN A 67 -5.78 -18.34 -3.99
C ASN A 67 -6.16 -17.03 -3.28
N LEU A 68 -5.17 -16.14 -3.10
CA LEU A 68 -5.33 -14.83 -2.49
C LEU A 68 -5.29 -13.72 -3.55
N LYS A 69 -6.06 -12.66 -3.30
CA LYS A 69 -6.05 -11.42 -4.06
C LYS A 69 -5.87 -10.23 -3.15
N CYS A 70 -5.42 -9.12 -3.72
CA CYS A 70 -5.23 -7.85 -3.05
C CYS A 70 -6.15 -6.82 -3.70
N ASP A 71 -7.12 -6.34 -2.95
CA ASP A 71 -7.97 -5.23 -3.37
C ASP A 71 -7.36 -3.93 -2.82
N LEU A 72 -6.77 -3.12 -3.71
CA LEU A 72 -6.20 -1.83 -3.39
C LEU A 72 -7.17 -0.73 -3.78
N THR A 73 -7.37 0.26 -2.92
CA THR A 73 -8.33 1.35 -3.14
C THR A 73 -7.77 2.69 -2.68
N ALA A 74 -8.06 3.76 -3.44
CA ALA A 74 -7.81 5.15 -3.10
C ALA A 74 -9.13 5.92 -3.18
N VAL A 75 -9.59 6.47 -2.06
CA VAL A 75 -10.87 7.22 -1.96
C VAL A 75 -10.59 8.71 -1.78
N ASN A 76 -11.20 9.55 -2.62
CA ASN A 76 -11.08 11.00 -2.47
C ASN A 76 -11.94 11.51 -1.32
N THR A 77 -11.30 11.91 -0.23
CA THR A 77 -11.93 12.48 0.98
C THR A 77 -11.77 14.01 1.08
N PHE A 78 -11.15 14.66 0.08
CA PHE A 78 -11.05 16.11 0.02
C PHE A 78 -12.43 16.76 -0.18
N SER A 79 -12.52 18.07 0.04
CA SER A 79 -13.69 18.88 -0.31
C SER A 79 -13.73 19.31 -1.79
N ALA A 80 -12.81 18.81 -2.62
CA ALA A 80 -12.72 19.10 -4.04
C ALA A 80 -12.28 17.86 -4.84
N ALA A 81 -12.64 17.84 -6.12
CA ALA A 81 -12.11 16.86 -7.05
C ALA A 81 -10.62 17.12 -7.27
N THR A 82 -9.78 16.11 -7.05
CA THR A 82 -8.31 16.24 -7.17
C THR A 82 -7.70 14.89 -7.53
N ALA A 83 -6.48 14.87 -8.05
CA ALA A 83 -5.74 13.62 -8.28
C ALA A 83 -5.13 13.08 -6.97
N PRO A 84 -5.00 11.77 -6.79
CA PRO A 84 -4.25 11.22 -5.67
C PRO A 84 -2.75 11.46 -5.84
N ASP A 85 -2.06 11.70 -4.73
CA ASP A 85 -0.61 11.83 -4.70
C ASP A 85 0.05 10.45 -4.62
N VAL A 86 0.95 10.16 -5.56
CA VAL A 86 1.60 8.86 -5.70
C VAL A 86 2.49 8.55 -4.50
N ALA A 87 3.28 9.53 -4.03
CA ALA A 87 4.20 9.33 -2.91
C ALA A 87 3.44 9.06 -1.60
N ASN A 88 2.34 9.78 -1.38
CA ASN A 88 1.48 9.56 -0.21
C ASN A 88 0.79 8.19 -0.27
N CYS A 89 0.36 7.74 -1.45
CA CYS A 89 -0.20 6.40 -1.65
C CYS A 89 0.82 5.33 -1.28
N GLU A 90 2.04 5.42 -1.83
CA GLU A 90 3.10 4.44 -1.56
C GLU A 90 3.50 4.43 -0.08
N ALA A 91 3.62 5.61 0.54
CA ALA A 91 3.97 5.73 1.96
C ALA A 91 2.93 5.05 2.87
N ILE A 92 1.64 5.32 2.67
CA ILE A 92 0.57 4.72 3.47
C ILE A 92 0.49 3.21 3.23
N LEU A 93 0.43 2.77 1.97
CA LEU A 93 0.26 1.35 1.67
C LEU A 93 1.49 0.51 2.05
N SER A 94 2.69 1.08 2.06
CA SER A 94 3.89 0.41 2.58
C SER A 94 3.81 0.19 4.08
N ILE A 95 3.27 1.15 4.84
CA ILE A 95 3.05 0.98 6.29
C ILE A 95 1.98 -0.07 6.55
N VAL A 96 0.85 0.00 5.82
CA VAL A 96 -0.22 -1.00 5.92
C VAL A 96 0.33 -2.41 5.66
N ALA A 97 1.11 -2.59 4.59
CA ALA A 97 1.68 -3.90 4.26
C ALA A 97 2.67 -4.42 5.33
N ALA A 98 3.42 -3.53 5.98
CA ALA A 98 4.39 -3.90 7.01
C ALA A 98 3.73 -4.22 8.36
N ASP A 99 2.73 -3.43 8.76
CA ASP A 99 2.20 -3.43 10.13
C ASP A 99 0.84 -4.15 10.24
N CYS A 100 0.10 -4.30 9.14
CA CYS A 100 -1.24 -4.86 9.12
C CYS A 100 -1.31 -6.14 8.26
N PRO A 101 -1.03 -7.33 8.83
CA PRO A 101 -0.95 -8.58 8.07
C PRO A 101 -2.26 -8.99 7.38
N MET A 102 -3.41 -8.51 7.87
CA MET A 102 -4.73 -8.73 7.26
C MET A 102 -5.22 -7.51 6.48
N GLY A 103 -4.32 -6.60 6.11
CA GLY A 103 -4.67 -5.34 5.47
C GLY A 103 -5.11 -4.26 6.44
N GLY A 104 -5.35 -3.08 5.89
CA GLY A 104 -5.57 -1.85 6.64
C GLY A 104 -5.82 -0.68 5.72
N SER A 105 -6.07 0.46 6.33
CA SER A 105 -6.21 1.73 5.62
C SER A 105 -5.46 2.83 6.33
N GLY A 106 -5.13 3.87 5.60
CA GLY A 106 -4.60 5.08 6.20
C GLY A 106 -4.72 6.31 5.32
N GLN A 107 -4.37 7.45 5.91
CA GLN A 107 -4.39 8.73 5.22
C GLN A 107 -3.41 9.72 5.85
N PHE A 108 -2.98 10.69 5.05
CA PHE A 108 -2.48 11.96 5.57
C PHE A 108 -3.65 12.87 5.96
N PRO A 109 -3.46 13.85 6.86
CA PRO A 109 -4.54 14.75 7.28
C PRO A 109 -5.13 15.51 6.10
N GLY A 110 -6.44 15.35 5.89
CA GLY A 110 -7.16 15.97 4.78
C GLY A 110 -6.79 15.42 3.39
N GLY A 111 -6.17 14.24 3.31
CA GLY A 111 -5.81 13.58 2.05
C GLY A 111 -6.60 12.31 1.78
N TYR A 112 -6.37 11.71 0.61
CA TYR A 112 -6.95 10.41 0.23
C TYR A 112 -6.82 9.36 1.34
N THR A 113 -7.87 8.55 1.48
CA THR A 113 -7.76 7.29 2.21
C THR A 113 -7.27 6.22 1.24
N PHE A 114 -6.16 5.56 1.58
CA PHE A 114 -5.63 4.42 0.85
C PHE A 114 -5.85 3.16 1.67
N THR A 115 -6.30 2.09 1.01
CA THR A 115 -6.63 0.81 1.64
C THR A 115 -5.93 -0.31 0.88
N ALA A 116 -5.36 -1.26 1.63
CA ALA A 116 -4.99 -2.57 1.13
C ALA A 116 -5.79 -3.64 1.87
N ASP A 117 -6.50 -4.48 1.12
CA ASP A 117 -7.34 -5.54 1.66
C ASP A 117 -7.00 -6.89 1.00
N PRO A 118 -6.18 -7.74 1.66
CA PRO A 118 -5.96 -9.11 1.25
C PRO A 118 -7.23 -9.94 1.47
N ASN A 119 -7.73 -10.54 0.38
CA ASN A 119 -8.95 -11.33 0.37
C ASN A 119 -8.73 -12.72 -0.24
N SER A 120 -9.52 -13.70 0.20
CA SER A 120 -9.59 -14.99 -0.47
C SER A 120 -10.27 -14.86 -1.84
N GLY A 121 -9.77 -15.61 -2.81
CA GLY A 121 -10.33 -15.72 -4.15
C GLY A 121 -9.42 -15.17 -5.24
N VAL A 122 -10.01 -15.02 -6.42
CA VAL A 122 -9.34 -14.50 -7.62
C VAL A 122 -9.95 -13.17 -8.03
N CYS A 123 -9.16 -12.34 -8.70
CA CYS A 123 -9.68 -11.17 -9.39
C CYS A 123 -10.66 -11.60 -10.49
N GLN A 124 -11.84 -10.97 -10.54
CA GLN A 124 -12.84 -11.23 -11.58
C GLN A 124 -12.66 -10.20 -12.71
N PRO A 125 -12.56 -10.62 -13.98
CA PRO A 125 -12.45 -9.68 -15.09
C PRO A 125 -13.61 -8.67 -15.15
N PRO A 126 -13.37 -7.43 -15.59
CA PRO A 126 -12.11 -6.89 -16.09
C PRO A 126 -11.30 -6.22 -14.97
N CYS A 127 -10.21 -6.84 -14.53
CA CYS A 127 -9.20 -6.16 -13.72
C CYS A 127 -8.11 -5.68 -14.66
N GLY A 128 -7.75 -4.40 -14.54
CA GLY A 128 -6.90 -3.66 -15.48
C GLY A 128 -5.57 -4.37 -15.81
N ASN A 129 -5.22 -4.33 -17.09
CA ASN A 129 -3.88 -4.61 -17.60
C ASN A 129 -2.91 -3.51 -17.17
#